data_AF-A0A970WJK9-F1
#
_entry.id   AF-A0A970WJK9-F1
#
_cell.length_a   1.000
_cell.length_b   1.000
_cell.length_c   1.000
_cell.angle_alpha   90.00
_cell.angle_beta   90.00
_cell.angle_gamma   90.00
#
_symmetry.space_group_name_H-M   'P 1'
#
loop_
_entity.id
_entity.type
_entity.pdbx_description
1 polymer ?
#
loop_
_entity_poly.entity_id
_entity_poly.type
_entity_poly.pdbx_seq_one_letter_code
_entity_poly.pdbx_strand_id
1 'polypeptide(L)'
;MTVIYRILCSALKRSTHLERCREAGYRVARVPTVVSDDGRTYLTYVNAILDHRRGKRFVYLPAYSGADSLNEHAARVWENLGYEVRPVDCTTCYRHFGTLRCLVNVLRRDR
;
A
#
# COMPACT_ATOMS: atom_id res chain seq x y z
N MET A 1 22.11 -7.14 5.10
CA MET A 1 20.81 -7.50 5.71
C MET A 1 19.71 -6.75 4.96
N THR A 2 19.08 -7.38 3.97
CA THR A 2 18.04 -6.75 3.15
C THR A 2 16.73 -6.79 3.93
N VAL A 3 16.32 -5.65 4.50
CA VAL A 3 15.02 -5.54 5.17
C VAL A 3 13.93 -5.52 4.09
N ILE A 4 13.33 -6.68 3.83
CA ILE A 4 12.15 -6.78 2.97
C ILE A 4 10.93 -6.50 3.85
N TYR A 5 10.20 -5.43 3.55
CA TYR A 5 8.92 -5.16 4.20
C TYR A 5 7.83 -5.93 3.46
N ARG A 6 7.05 -6.75 4.17
CA ARG A 6 5.82 -7.32 3.63
C ARG A 6 4.64 -6.58 4.23
N ILE A 7 4.08 -5.68 3.44
CA ILE A 7 2.93 -4.88 3.82
C ILE A 7 1.67 -5.68 3.49
N LEU A 8 0.83 -5.89 4.50
CA LEU A 8 -0.33 -6.75 4.41
C LEU A 8 -1.60 -5.92 4.62
N CYS A 9 -2.52 -5.97 3.65
CA CYS A 9 -3.89 -5.45 3.79
C CYS A 9 -4.63 -6.21 4.90
N SER A 10 -5.28 -5.47 5.81
CA SER A 10 -5.79 -6.04 7.05
C SER A 10 -7.27 -6.49 7.06
N ALA A 11 -8.02 -6.53 5.96
CA ALA A 11 -9.44 -6.91 6.05
C ALA A 11 -9.72 -8.42 6.10
N LEU A 12 -8.84 -9.29 5.57
CA LEU A 12 -9.23 -10.69 5.33
C LEU A 12 -8.12 -11.75 5.52
N LYS A 13 -6.94 -11.40 6.05
CA LYS A 13 -5.86 -12.38 6.23
C LYS A 13 -5.89 -13.00 7.63
N ARG A 14 -6.27 -14.28 7.68
CA ARG A 14 -6.17 -15.18 8.83
C ARG A 14 -4.83 -14.98 9.56
N SER A 15 -4.85 -14.98 10.90
CA SER A 15 -3.69 -14.78 11.80
C SER A 15 -2.42 -15.52 11.35
N THR A 16 -2.61 -16.72 10.80
CA THR A 16 -1.56 -17.62 10.32
C THR A 16 -0.65 -17.06 9.22
N HIS A 17 -1.12 -16.16 8.35
CA HIS A 17 -0.26 -15.58 7.32
C HIS A 17 0.69 -14.52 7.87
N LEU A 18 0.24 -13.78 8.89
CA LEU A 18 1.06 -12.79 9.60
C LEU A 18 2.17 -13.48 10.39
N GLU A 19 1.82 -14.56 11.09
CA GLU A 19 2.76 -15.39 11.86
C GLU A 19 3.84 -15.97 10.95
N ARG A 20 3.48 -16.60 9.83
CA ARG A 20 4.45 -17.12 8.84
C ARG A 20 5.41 -16.04 8.31
N CYS A 21 4.93 -14.82 8.10
CA CYS A 21 5.80 -13.72 7.68
C CYS A 21 6.80 -13.35 8.80
N ARG A 22 6.36 -13.34 10.05
CA ARG A 22 7.25 -13.04 11.18
C ARG A 22 8.26 -14.16 11.42
N GLU A 23 7.82 -15.42 11.35
CA GLU A 23 8.68 -16.62 11.45
C GLU A 23 9.77 -16.62 10.37
N ALA A 24 9.43 -16.17 9.16
CA ALA A 24 10.39 -16.00 8.07
C ALA A 24 11.28 -14.74 8.20
N GLY A 25 11.23 -14.01 9.32
CA GLY A 25 12.09 -12.86 9.62
C GLY A 25 11.64 -11.53 8.99
N TYR A 26 10.43 -11.44 8.43
CA TYR A 26 9.92 -10.20 7.85
C TYR A 26 9.40 -9.24 8.93
N ARG A 27 9.66 -7.93 8.73
CA ARG A 27 8.91 -6.87 9.42
C ARG A 27 7.54 -6.73 8.77
N VAL A 28 6.50 -6.82 9.58
CA VAL A 28 5.11 -6.75 9.13
C VAL A 28 4.46 -5.44 9.57
N ALA A 29 4.01 -4.65 8.61
CA ALA A 29 3.18 -3.47 8.82
C ALA A 29 1.75 -3.76 8.38
N ARG A 30 0.77 -3.35 9.21
CA ARG A 30 -0.65 -3.44 8.87
C ARG A 30 -1.07 -2.15 8.20
N VAL A 31 -1.80 -2.27 7.09
CA VAL A 31 -2.34 -1.14 6.34
C VAL A 31 -3.84 -1.33 6.22
N PRO A 32 -4.65 -0.27 6.44
CA PRO A 32 -6.10 -0.36 6.39
C PRO A 32 -6.56 -0.80 5.01
N THR A 33 -7.71 -1.44 4.95
CA THR A 33 -8.38 -1.74 3.68
C THR A 33 -9.88 -1.85 3.95
N VAL A 34 -10.67 -1.42 2.99
CA VAL A 34 -12.14 -1.54 3.02
C VAL A 34 -12.52 -2.45 1.88
N VAL A 35 -13.36 -3.45 2.19
CA VAL A 35 -13.95 -4.35 1.20
C VAL A 35 -15.37 -3.86 0.96
N SER A 36 -15.73 -3.65 -0.30
CA SER A 36 -17.10 -3.33 -0.70
C SER A 36 -17.98 -4.59 -0.63
N ASP A 37 -19.29 -4.41 -0.44
CA ASP A 37 -20.26 -5.49 -0.38
C ASP A 37 -20.39 -6.27 -1.70
N ASP A 38 -19.92 -5.69 -2.82
CA ASP A 38 -19.85 -6.36 -4.12
C ASP A 38 -18.78 -7.47 -4.20
N GLY A 39 -17.93 -7.59 -3.17
CA GLY A 39 -16.86 -8.58 -3.08
C GLY A 39 -15.74 -8.41 -4.11
N ARG A 40 -15.72 -7.31 -4.86
CA ARG A 40 -14.78 -7.05 -5.97
C ARG A 40 -14.03 -5.74 -5.84
N THR A 41 -14.65 -4.76 -5.18
CA THR A 41 -14.10 -3.43 -5.04
C THR A 41 -13.46 -3.28 -3.67
N TYR A 42 -12.26 -2.71 -3.66
CA TYR A 42 -11.46 -2.54 -2.44
C TYR A 42 -10.88 -1.14 -2.38
N LEU A 43 -10.99 -0.48 -1.23
CA LEU A 43 -10.08 0.62 -0.89
C LEU A 43 -8.82 -0.02 -0.32
N THR A 44 -7.70 0.13 -1.03
CA THR A 44 -6.44 -0.51 -0.68
C THR A 44 -5.27 0.45 -0.83
N TYR A 45 -4.47 0.55 0.23
CA TYR A 45 -3.32 1.44 0.27
C TYR A 45 -1.98 0.72 0.06
N VAL A 46 -2.03 -0.53 -0.42
CA VAL A 46 -0.83 -1.32 -0.77
C VAL A 46 -0.65 -1.48 -2.28
N ASN A 47 -1.65 -1.12 -3.07
CA ASN A 47 -1.56 -1.05 -4.52
C ASN A 47 -0.93 0.29 -4.95
N ALA A 48 0.24 0.56 -4.37
CA ALA A 48 1.00 1.79 -4.50
C ALA A 48 2.21 1.59 -5.44
N ILE A 49 2.81 2.70 -5.89
CA ILE A 49 4.08 2.68 -6.63
C ILE A 49 5.22 3.07 -5.69
N LEU A 50 6.24 2.22 -5.64
CA LEU A 50 7.46 2.46 -4.87
C LEU A 50 8.58 2.95 -5.78
N ASP A 51 9.19 4.05 -5.39
CA ASP A 51 10.27 4.69 -6.11
C ASP A 51 11.41 5.05 -5.17
N HIS A 52 12.65 4.88 -5.63
CA HIS A 52 13.85 5.26 -4.91
C HIS A 52 14.70 6.11 -5.85
N ARG A 53 14.96 7.37 -5.51
CA ARG A 53 15.80 8.28 -6.31
C ARG A 53 16.64 9.15 -5.40
N ARG A 54 17.92 9.33 -5.74
CA ARG A 54 18.85 10.20 -5.00
C ARG A 54 18.85 9.92 -3.49
N GLY A 55 18.85 8.64 -3.11
CA GLY A 55 18.83 8.19 -1.72
C GLY A 55 17.50 8.37 -0.97
N LYS A 56 16.48 8.96 -1.59
CA LYS A 56 15.14 9.13 -1.01
C LYS A 56 14.20 8.01 -1.45
N ARG A 57 13.28 7.62 -0.56
CA ARG A 57 12.24 6.63 -0.83
C ARG A 57 10.90 7.34 -0.92
N PHE A 58 10.16 7.09 -1.99
CA PHE A 58 8.85 7.68 -2.24
C PHE A 58 7.81 6.57 -2.42
N VAL A 59 6.61 6.83 -1.93
CA VAL A 59 5.43 6.02 -2.23
C VAL A 59 4.37 6.90 -2.87
N TYR A 60 3.96 6.55 -4.08
CA TYR A 60 2.75 7.11 -4.69
C TYR A 60 1.58 6.29 -4.16
N LEU A 61 0.86 6.87 -3.21
CA LEU A 61 -0.13 6.19 -2.38
C LEU A 61 -1.54 6.44 -2.92
N PRO A 62 -2.36 5.41 -3.18
CA PRO A 62 -3.77 5.62 -3.51
C PRO A 62 -4.47 6.41 -2.41
N ALA A 63 -5.23 7.43 -2.78
CA ALA A 63 -6.10 8.20 -1.89
C ALA A 63 -7.51 8.23 -2.47
N TYR A 64 -8.52 8.30 -1.59
CA TYR A 64 -9.93 8.22 -1.99
C TYR A 64 -10.76 9.32 -1.32
N SER A 65 -11.55 10.03 -2.12
CA SER A 65 -12.49 11.04 -1.62
C SER A 65 -13.52 10.41 -0.67
N GLY A 66 -13.77 11.06 0.46
CA GLY A 66 -14.68 10.57 1.50
C GLY A 66 -14.08 9.51 2.44
N ALA A 67 -12.78 9.24 2.33
CA ALA A 67 -12.06 8.28 3.17
C ALA A 67 -10.88 8.93 3.92
N ASP A 68 -10.98 10.20 4.30
CA ASP A 68 -9.86 11.02 4.77
C ASP A 68 -9.11 10.39 5.95
N SER A 69 -9.83 9.89 6.97
CA SER A 69 -9.22 9.23 8.12
C SER A 69 -8.43 7.96 7.75
N LEU A 70 -8.89 7.23 6.73
CA LEU A 70 -8.20 6.04 6.21
C LEU A 70 -6.99 6.44 5.35
N ASN A 71 -7.12 7.48 4.52
CA ASN A 71 -6.03 8.04 3.72
C ASN A 71 -4.88 8.46 4.63
N GLU A 72 -5.19 9.22 5.68
CA GLU A 72 -4.20 9.67 6.67
C GLU A 72 -3.57 8.52 7.44
N HIS A 73 -4.36 7.54 7.89
CA HIS A 73 -3.83 6.40 8.63
C HIS A 73 -2.88 5.58 7.75
N ALA A 74 -3.24 5.35 6.49
CA ALA A 74 -2.37 4.68 5.54
C ALA A 74 -1.08 5.47 5.29
N ALA A 75 -1.16 6.79 5.11
CA ALA A 75 0.01 7.66 4.93
C ALA A 75 0.99 7.51 6.11
N ARG A 76 0.49 7.60 7.36
CA ARG A 76 1.30 7.43 8.57
C ARG A 76 2.03 6.09 8.62
N VAL A 77 1.39 5.00 8.18
CA VAL A 77 2.05 3.68 8.12
C VAL A 77 3.25 3.72 7.18
N TRP A 78 3.12 4.33 6.00
CA TRP A 78 4.21 4.44 5.03
C TRP A 78 5.32 5.39 5.46
N GLU A 79 4.96 6.52 6.08
CA GLU A 79 5.92 7.46 6.67
C GLU A 79 6.78 6.77 7.74
N ASN A 80 6.16 5.98 8.61
CA ASN A 80 6.86 5.20 9.64
C ASN A 80 7.79 4.12 9.06
N LEU A 81 7.60 3.74 7.79
CA LEU A 81 8.50 2.85 7.05
C LEU A 81 9.65 3.60 6.34
N GLY A 82 9.69 4.93 6.47
CA GLY A 82 10.71 5.81 5.91
C GLY A 82 10.46 6.23 4.47
N TYR A 83 9.20 6.24 4.03
CA TYR A 83 8.83 6.75 2.70
C TYR A 83 8.28 8.18 2.80
N GLU A 84 8.62 9.01 1.82
CA GLU A 84 7.90 10.24 1.51
C GLU A 84 6.60 9.87 0.77
N VAL A 85 5.45 10.22 1.36
CA VAL A 85 4.13 9.89 0.82
C VAL A 85 3.70 10.93 -0.21
N ARG A 86 3.30 10.46 -1.39
CA ARG A 86 2.71 11.25 -2.46
C ARG A 86 1.30 10.73 -2.74
N PRO A 87 0.25 11.36 -2.21
CA PRO A 87 -1.10 10.88 -2.46
C PRO A 87 -1.45 11.02 -3.94
N VAL A 88 -2.15 10.02 -4.47
CA VAL A 88 -2.68 10.03 -5.84
C VAL A 88 -4.15 9.66 -5.77
N ASP A 89 -5.00 10.58 -6.25
CA ASP A 89 -6.44 10.36 -6.27
C ASP A 89 -6.78 9.16 -7.16
N CYS A 90 -7.34 8.13 -6.52
CA CYS A 90 -7.80 6.90 -7.15
C CYS A 90 -9.33 6.74 -7.03
N THR A 91 -10.04 7.81 -6.66
CA THR A 91 -11.49 7.81 -6.41
C THR A 91 -12.29 7.31 -7.61
N THR A 92 -11.82 7.52 -8.83
CA THR A 92 -12.53 7.07 -10.04
C THR A 92 -12.10 5.67 -10.46
N CYS A 93 -10.82 5.32 -10.32
CA CYS A 93 -10.29 4.09 -10.90
C CYS A 93 -10.53 2.84 -10.06
N TYR A 94 -10.65 2.96 -8.73
CA TYR A 94 -10.81 1.78 -7.84
C TYR A 94 -12.07 0.95 -8.14
N ARG A 95 -13.11 1.59 -8.69
CA ARG A 95 -14.36 0.95 -9.13
C ARG A 95 -14.17 0.03 -10.35
N HIS A 96 -13.03 0.12 -11.03
CA HIS A 96 -12.62 -0.78 -12.10
C HIS A 96 -11.70 -1.90 -11.60
N PHE A 97 -11.83 -2.27 -10.32
CA PHE A 97 -11.14 -3.39 -9.69
C PHE A 97 -9.61 -3.25 -9.62
N GLY A 98 -9.09 -2.02 -9.64
CA GLY A 98 -7.66 -1.75 -9.57
C GLY A 98 -7.33 -0.29 -9.28
N THR A 99 -6.09 -0.04 -8.85
CA THR A 99 -5.55 1.33 -8.64
C THR A 99 -4.15 1.43 -9.26
N LEU A 100 -3.27 2.29 -8.74
CA LEU A 100 -2.00 2.68 -9.34
C LEU A 100 -1.17 1.51 -9.91
N ARG A 101 -0.83 0.51 -9.09
CA ARG A 101 0.04 -0.61 -9.52
C ARG A 101 -0.60 -1.51 -10.59
N CYS A 102 -1.92 -1.45 -10.74
CA CYS A 102 -2.61 -2.14 -11.83
C CYS A 102 -2.59 -1.35 -13.15
N LEU A 103 -2.42 -0.02 -13.08
CA LEU A 103 -2.52 0.88 -14.23
C LEU A 103 -1.17 1.23 -14.84
N VAL A 104 -0.07 1.10 -14.08
CA VAL A 104 1.25 1.50 -14.54
C VAL A 104 2.30 0.43 -14.29
N ASN A 105 3.33 0.41 -15.14
CA ASN A 105 4.54 -0.37 -14.96
C ASN A 105 5.74 0.55 -14.78
N VAL A 106 6.67 0.16 -13.90
CA VAL A 106 7.95 0.86 -13.74
C VAL A 106 8.96 0.26 -14.70
N LEU A 107 9.33 1.03 -15.73
CA LEU A 107 10.27 0.58 -16.77
C LEU A 107 11.73 0.73 -16.35
N ARG A 108 12.05 1.79 -15.61
CA ARG A 108 13.41 2.08 -15.14
C ARG A 108 13.37 2.83 -13.81
N ARG A 109 14.39 2.61 -12.98
CA ARG A 109 14.68 3.42 -11.79
C ARG A 109 16.10 3.95 -11.93
N ASP A 110 16.27 5.25 -11.73
CA ASP A 110 17.60 5.84 -11.68
C ASP A 110 18.25 5.40 -10.35
N ARG A 111 19.45 4.82 -10.44
CA ARG A 111 20.21 4.37 -9.27
C ARG A 111 20.80 5.55 -8.51
#